data_AF-A0A9E5V4I6-F1
#
_entry.id   AF-A0A9E5V4I6-F1
#
_cell.length_a   1.000
_cell.length_b   1.000
_cell.length_c   1.000
_cell.angle_alpha   90.00
_cell.angle_beta   90.00
_cell.angle_gamma   90.00
#
_symmetry.space_group_name_H-M   'P 1'
#
loop_
_entity.id
_entity.type
_entity.pdbx_description
1 polymer ?
#
loop_
_entity_poly.entity_id
_entity_poly.type
_entity_poly.pdbx_seq_one_letter_code
_entity_poly.pdbx_strand_id
1 'polypeptide(L)'
;MGRNYEQLGDLDQARTAYATAQAAGLPEAYSNLARLHILAKQPEQAILLLQAGLKLEQSDTVRYSMLKNLGWAYLSQANYPEAASHLKAAIQLNSEEASAYCLMAQLLESQGSTDVLANWESCRRYASRMHPDQRQWLQEAEQYLATVHAKAQSDVQSVQLENQSDYSPIRSSSDGGVQPSIQPPVSGLQHLATDGGE
;
A
#
# COMPACT_ATOMS: atom_id res chain seq x y z
N MET A 1 -0.23 -22.34 23.54
CA MET A 1 -1.25 -23.29 23.04
C MET A 1 -2.21 -22.64 22.04
N GLY A 2 -2.78 -21.45 22.32
CA GLY A 2 -3.71 -20.78 21.38
C GLY A 2 -3.25 -20.72 19.92
N ARG A 3 -2.03 -20.22 19.66
CA ARG A 3 -1.46 -20.17 18.29
C ARG A 3 -1.35 -21.54 17.60
N ASN A 4 -1.12 -22.61 18.37
CA ASN A 4 -1.04 -23.96 17.81
C ASN A 4 -2.42 -24.46 17.39
N TYR A 5 -3.46 -24.14 18.17
CA TYR A 5 -4.84 -24.45 17.78
C TYR A 5 -5.29 -23.68 16.54
N GLU A 6 -4.88 -22.42 16.40
CA GLU A 6 -5.14 -21.64 15.17
C GLU A 6 -4.46 -22.25 13.95
N GLN A 7 -3.22 -22.75 14.08
CA GLN A 7 -2.53 -23.45 12.99
C GLN A 7 -3.24 -24.75 12.58
N LEU A 8 -3.93 -25.40 13.51
CA LEU A 8 -4.73 -26.60 13.26
C LEU A 8 -6.16 -26.29 12.78
N GLY A 9 -6.54 -25.01 12.68
CA GLY A 9 -7.87 -24.56 12.29
C GLY A 9 -8.93 -24.67 13.39
N ASP A 10 -8.55 -25.02 14.63
CA ASP A 10 -9.47 -25.15 15.75
C ASP A 10 -9.62 -23.81 16.49
N LEU A 11 -10.50 -22.96 15.94
CA LEU A 11 -10.74 -21.61 16.47
C LEU A 11 -11.42 -21.60 17.84
N ASP A 12 -12.17 -22.64 18.19
CA ASP A 12 -12.86 -22.73 19.49
C ASP A 12 -11.88 -23.07 20.61
N GLN A 13 -10.95 -24.01 20.37
CA GLN A 13 -9.87 -24.28 21.31
C GLN A 13 -8.90 -23.10 21.41
N ALA A 14 -8.60 -22.42 20.29
CA ALA A 14 -7.80 -21.20 20.30
C ALA A 14 -8.44 -20.11 21.17
N ARG A 15 -9.74 -19.86 20.98
CA ARG A 15 -10.50 -18.89 21.78
C ARG A 15 -10.47 -19.23 23.26
N THR A 16 -10.70 -20.49 23.61
CA THR A 16 -10.66 -20.98 25.00
C THR A 16 -9.28 -20.74 25.61
N ALA A 17 -8.21 -21.13 24.91
CA ALA A 17 -6.84 -20.95 25.39
C ALA A 17 -6.47 -19.47 25.59
N TYR A 18 -6.91 -18.59 24.68
CA TYR A 18 -6.69 -17.15 24.84
C TYR A 18 -7.52 -16.55 25.98
N ALA A 19 -8.76 -16.99 26.19
CA ALA A 19 -9.57 -16.56 27.32
C ALA A 19 -8.93 -16.96 28.66
N THR A 20 -8.38 -18.17 28.77
CA THR A 20 -7.61 -18.59 29.95
C THR A 20 -6.37 -17.73 30.18
N ALA A 21 -5.60 -17.46 29.11
CA ALA A 21 -4.42 -16.60 29.20
C ALA A 21 -4.75 -15.15 29.57
N GLN A 22 -5.88 -14.62 29.07
CA GLN A 22 -6.40 -13.32 29.44
C GLN A 22 -6.78 -13.28 30.94
N ALA A 23 -7.48 -14.31 31.44
CA ALA A 23 -7.82 -14.42 32.86
C ALA A 23 -6.58 -14.50 33.77
N ALA A 24 -5.46 -15.03 33.25
CA ALA A 24 -4.16 -15.01 33.91
C ALA A 24 -3.41 -13.67 33.79
N GLY A 25 -4.02 -12.64 33.19
CA GLY A 25 -3.44 -11.30 33.07
C GLY A 25 -2.37 -11.16 31.98
N LEU A 26 -2.29 -12.09 31.02
CA LEU A 26 -1.28 -12.03 29.96
C LEU A 26 -1.70 -11.03 28.86
N PRO A 27 -0.96 -9.92 28.65
CA PRO A 27 -1.37 -8.87 27.70
C PRO A 27 -1.53 -9.37 26.26
N GLU A 28 -0.65 -10.26 25.79
CA GLU A 28 -0.71 -10.80 24.42
C GLU A 28 -2.07 -11.46 24.12
N ALA A 29 -2.68 -12.09 25.12
CA ALA A 29 -3.94 -12.81 24.98
C ALA A 29 -5.11 -11.91 24.56
N TYR A 30 -5.14 -10.66 25.03
CA TYR A 30 -6.16 -9.68 24.66
C TYR A 30 -6.13 -9.41 23.15
N SER A 31 -4.94 -9.20 22.59
CA SER A 31 -4.80 -8.92 21.16
C SER A 31 -5.20 -10.11 20.29
N ASN A 32 -4.82 -11.33 20.69
CA ASN A 32 -5.15 -12.55 19.95
C ASN A 32 -6.64 -12.89 20.03
N LEU A 33 -7.26 -12.79 21.22
CA LEU A 33 -8.69 -13.02 21.40
C LEU A 33 -9.53 -11.98 20.66
N ALA A 34 -9.16 -10.70 20.75
CA ALA A 34 -9.85 -9.64 20.02
C ALA A 34 -9.79 -9.85 18.49
N ARG A 35 -8.65 -10.31 17.97
CA ARG A 35 -8.52 -10.67 16.55
C ARG A 35 -9.52 -11.74 16.13
N LEU A 36 -9.71 -12.78 16.95
CA LEU A 36 -10.71 -13.81 16.71
C LEU A 36 -12.14 -13.25 16.71
N HIS A 37 -12.44 -12.29 17.60
CA HIS A 37 -13.72 -11.59 17.58
C HIS A 37 -13.92 -10.75 16.31
N ILE A 38 -12.89 -10.04 15.82
CA ILE A 38 -12.97 -9.28 14.56
C ILE A 38 -13.27 -10.22 13.38
N LEU A 39 -12.54 -11.34 13.29
CA LEU A 39 -12.77 -12.36 12.26
C LEU A 39 -14.17 -12.96 12.34
N ALA A 40 -14.70 -13.13 13.56
CA ALA A 40 -16.07 -13.57 13.83
C ALA A 40 -17.14 -12.47 13.65
N LYS A 41 -16.78 -11.31 13.07
CA LYS A 41 -17.68 -10.16 12.85
C LYS A 41 -18.30 -9.63 14.15
N GLN A 42 -17.51 -9.62 15.22
CA GLN A 42 -17.85 -9.15 16.57
C GLN A 42 -16.90 -8.01 17.00
N PRO A 43 -16.86 -6.86 16.28
CA PRO A 43 -15.90 -5.80 16.55
C PRO A 43 -16.11 -5.11 17.90
N GLU A 44 -17.33 -5.08 18.44
CA GLU A 44 -17.62 -4.45 19.73
C GLU A 44 -16.90 -5.18 20.88
N GLN A 45 -16.94 -6.52 20.88
CA GLN A 45 -16.24 -7.34 21.87
C GLN A 45 -14.72 -7.18 21.73
N ALA A 46 -14.22 -7.09 20.51
CA ALA A 46 -12.80 -6.84 20.24
C ALA A 46 -12.35 -5.50 20.82
N ILE A 47 -13.11 -4.42 20.62
CA ILE A 47 -12.78 -3.09 21.12
C ILE A 47 -12.68 -3.09 22.65
N LEU A 48 -13.67 -3.68 23.35
CA LEU A 48 -13.67 -3.76 24.81
C LEU A 48 -12.45 -4.52 25.34
N LEU A 49 -12.11 -5.65 24.74
CA LEU A 49 -10.93 -6.43 25.11
C LEU A 49 -9.65 -5.61 24.91
N LEU A 50 -9.49 -4.97 23.77
CA LEU A 50 -8.27 -4.25 23.44
C LEU A 50 -8.09 -3.00 24.31
N GLN A 51 -9.18 -2.28 24.61
CA GLN A 51 -9.16 -1.14 25.53
C GLN A 51 -8.80 -1.57 26.96
N ALA A 52 -9.24 -2.76 27.40
CA ALA A 52 -8.82 -3.32 28.68
C ALA A 52 -7.34 -3.73 28.66
N GLY A 53 -6.91 -4.39 27.58
CA GLY A 53 -5.53 -4.86 27.42
C GLY A 53 -4.52 -3.73 27.40
N LEU A 54 -4.82 -2.59 26.75
CA LEU A 54 -3.95 -1.41 26.68
C LEU A 54 -3.71 -0.70 28.03
N LYS A 55 -4.44 -1.08 29.08
CA LYS A 55 -4.22 -0.59 30.45
C LYS A 55 -3.18 -1.40 31.21
N LEU A 56 -2.69 -2.50 30.64
CA LEU A 56 -1.71 -3.38 31.28
C LEU A 56 -0.29 -2.95 30.93
N GLU A 57 0.67 -3.32 31.77
CA GLU A 57 2.09 -3.23 31.42
C GLU A 57 2.39 -4.24 30.31
N GLN A 58 2.97 -3.76 29.21
CA GLN A 58 3.15 -4.55 27.99
C GLN A 58 4.30 -4.01 27.15
N SER A 59 4.91 -4.88 26.36
CA SER A 59 5.93 -4.48 25.38
C SER A 59 5.32 -3.71 24.22
N ASP A 60 6.16 -2.99 23.48
CA ASP A 60 5.74 -2.25 22.29
C ASP A 60 5.21 -3.17 21.20
N THR A 61 5.73 -4.39 21.05
CA THR A 61 5.19 -5.38 20.10
C THR A 61 3.75 -5.77 20.43
N VAL A 62 3.43 -5.95 21.73
CA VAL A 62 2.07 -6.27 22.16
C VAL A 62 1.17 -5.06 22.03
N ARG A 63 1.65 -3.87 22.39
CA ARG A 63 0.93 -2.60 22.20
C ARG A 63 0.62 -2.34 20.72
N TYR A 64 1.56 -2.58 19.82
CA TYR A 64 1.37 -2.51 18.36
C TYR A 64 0.21 -3.41 17.93
N SER A 65 0.24 -4.67 18.35
CA SER A 65 -0.79 -5.66 17.99
C SER A 65 -2.17 -5.24 18.46
N MET A 66 -2.26 -4.65 19.66
CA MET A 66 -3.53 -4.13 20.18
C MET A 66 -4.03 -2.90 19.42
N LEU A 67 -3.17 -1.91 19.18
CA LEU A 67 -3.53 -0.70 18.43
C LEU A 67 -3.95 -1.03 17.00
N LYS A 68 -3.22 -1.91 16.32
CA LYS A 68 -3.56 -2.39 14.98
C LYS A 68 -4.92 -3.08 14.96
N ASN A 69 -5.21 -3.95 15.92
CA ASN A 69 -6.50 -4.63 16.00
C ASN A 69 -7.64 -3.67 16.40
N LEU A 70 -7.39 -2.63 17.18
CA LEU A 70 -8.39 -1.57 17.45
C LEU A 70 -8.74 -0.84 16.16
N GLY A 71 -7.71 -0.47 15.40
CA GLY A 71 -7.86 0.09 14.07
C GLY A 71 -8.73 -0.77 13.17
N TRP A 72 -8.46 -2.08 13.12
CA TRP A 72 -9.24 -3.04 12.35
C TRP A 72 -10.70 -3.17 12.83
N ALA A 73 -10.92 -3.21 14.15
CA ALA A 73 -12.27 -3.32 14.71
C ALA A 73 -13.11 -2.07 14.38
N TYR A 74 -12.55 -0.87 14.56
CA TYR A 74 -13.25 0.37 14.19
C TYR A 74 -13.46 0.50 12.68
N LEU A 75 -12.50 0.08 11.86
CA LEU A 75 -12.67 0.03 10.41
C LEU A 75 -13.85 -0.88 10.02
N SER A 76 -14.00 -2.02 10.69
CA SER A 76 -15.12 -2.95 10.48
C SER A 76 -16.48 -2.37 10.87
N GLN A 77 -16.50 -1.34 11.73
CA GLN A 77 -17.68 -0.55 12.09
C GLN A 77 -17.86 0.70 11.21
N ALA A 78 -17.02 0.89 10.19
CA ALA A 78 -16.93 2.13 9.41
C ALA A 78 -16.66 3.39 10.25
N ASN A 79 -16.14 3.23 11.47
CA ASN A 79 -15.73 4.35 12.32
C ASN A 79 -14.30 4.79 11.94
N TYR A 80 -14.22 5.51 10.82
CA TYR A 80 -12.94 5.85 10.18
C TYR A 80 -12.02 6.76 11.02
N PRO A 81 -12.49 7.78 11.77
CA PRO A 81 -11.59 8.63 12.54
C PRO A 81 -10.82 7.84 13.62
N GLU A 82 -11.51 6.98 14.36
CA GLU A 82 -10.93 6.13 15.40
C GLU A 82 -10.03 5.06 14.79
N ALA A 83 -10.45 4.46 13.67
CA ALA A 83 -9.63 3.52 12.94
C ALA A 83 -8.29 4.15 12.50
N ALA A 84 -8.35 5.35 11.89
CA ALA A 84 -7.16 6.06 11.43
C ALA A 84 -6.25 6.46 12.59
N SER A 85 -6.81 6.92 13.71
CA SER A 85 -6.05 7.27 14.92
C SER A 85 -5.24 6.09 15.44
N HIS A 86 -5.89 4.94 15.65
CA HIS A 86 -5.22 3.75 16.17
C HIS A 86 -4.21 3.13 15.19
N LEU A 87 -4.51 3.13 13.89
CA LEU A 87 -3.58 2.65 12.87
C LEU A 87 -2.34 3.55 12.75
N LYS A 88 -2.50 4.88 12.83
CA LYS A 88 -1.36 5.82 12.89
C LYS A 88 -0.49 5.57 14.11
N ALA A 89 -1.10 5.37 15.27
CA ALA A 89 -0.36 5.06 16.50
C ALA A 89 0.40 3.72 16.39
N ALA A 90 -0.19 2.70 15.75
CA ALA A 90 0.50 1.45 15.49
C ALA A 90 1.71 1.64 14.55
N ILE A 91 1.55 2.38 13.45
CA ILE A 91 2.65 2.68 12.50
C ILE A 91 3.78 3.45 13.18
N GLN A 92 3.46 4.41 14.06
CA GLN A 92 4.47 5.17 14.82
C GLN A 92 5.28 4.26 15.77
N LEU A 93 4.64 3.22 16.31
CA LEU A 93 5.29 2.30 17.23
C LEU A 93 6.18 1.30 16.50
N ASN A 94 5.77 0.86 15.30
CA ASN A 94 6.59 0.03 14.43
C ASN A 94 6.24 0.29 12.95
N SER A 95 7.14 0.98 12.26
CA SER A 95 6.99 1.37 10.86
C SER A 95 7.36 0.27 9.86
N GLU A 96 7.85 -0.88 10.33
CA GLU A 96 8.27 -2.00 9.47
C GLU A 96 7.30 -3.18 9.54
N GLU A 97 6.10 -2.96 10.10
CA GLU A 97 5.06 -3.97 10.20
C GLU A 97 3.90 -3.67 9.24
N ALA A 98 3.62 -4.63 8.35
CA ALA A 98 2.69 -4.45 7.24
C ALA A 98 1.25 -4.19 7.66
N SER A 99 0.81 -4.84 8.74
CA SER A 99 -0.61 -4.99 9.06
C SER A 99 -1.34 -3.65 9.19
N ALA A 100 -0.71 -2.67 9.84
CA ALA A 100 -1.30 -1.34 10.02
C ALA A 100 -1.37 -0.55 8.70
N TYR A 101 -0.39 -0.69 7.80
CA TYR A 101 -0.43 -0.10 6.46
C TYR A 101 -1.53 -0.72 5.59
N CYS A 102 -1.69 -2.04 5.62
CA CYS A 102 -2.74 -2.73 4.88
C CYS A 102 -4.14 -2.25 5.30
N LEU A 103 -4.40 -2.19 6.60
CA LEU A 103 -5.65 -1.69 7.14
C LEU A 103 -5.87 -0.20 6.88
N MET A 104 -4.79 0.60 6.90
CA MET A 104 -4.87 2.01 6.52
C MET A 104 -5.22 2.17 5.05
N ALA A 105 -4.68 1.33 4.16
CA ALA A 105 -5.03 1.34 2.75
C ALA A 105 -6.52 1.06 2.51
N GLN A 106 -7.07 0.02 3.15
CA GLN A 106 -8.52 -0.28 3.10
C GLN A 106 -9.38 0.87 3.63
N LEU A 107 -8.96 1.51 4.72
CA LEU A 107 -9.62 2.69 5.26
C LEU A 107 -9.63 3.82 4.24
N LEU A 108 -8.48 4.12 3.64
CA LEU A 108 -8.33 5.20 2.67
C LEU A 108 -9.12 4.92 1.38
N GLU A 109 -9.21 3.67 0.93
CA GLU A 109 -10.08 3.26 -0.17
C GLU A 109 -11.55 3.53 0.15
N SER A 110 -11.98 3.17 1.36
CA SER A 110 -13.35 3.41 1.83
C SER A 110 -13.70 4.90 1.90
N GLN A 111 -12.68 5.77 2.01
CA GLN A 111 -12.83 7.23 2.00
C GLN A 111 -12.59 7.87 0.63
N GLY A 112 -12.14 7.12 -0.38
CA GLY A 112 -11.75 7.67 -1.69
C GLY A 112 -10.53 8.60 -1.63
N SER A 113 -9.62 8.39 -0.68
CA SER A 113 -8.42 9.21 -0.49
C SER A 113 -7.33 8.88 -1.52
N THR A 114 -6.42 9.83 -1.78
CA THR A 114 -5.32 9.67 -2.73
C THR A 114 -4.12 8.89 -2.16
N ASP A 115 -3.99 8.84 -0.84
CA ASP A 115 -2.83 8.24 -0.16
C ASP A 115 -2.88 6.70 -0.10
N VAL A 116 -3.88 6.09 -0.75
CA VAL A 116 -4.09 4.64 -0.82
C VAL A 116 -2.86 3.93 -1.38
N LEU A 117 -2.27 4.47 -2.45
CA LEU A 117 -1.14 3.85 -3.17
C LEU A 117 0.06 3.62 -2.23
N ALA A 118 0.48 4.65 -1.49
CA ALA A 118 1.63 4.57 -0.59
C ALA A 118 1.42 3.56 0.55
N ASN A 119 0.18 3.40 1.02
CA ASN A 119 -0.16 2.44 2.07
C ASN A 119 -0.19 1.01 1.53
N TRP A 120 -0.72 0.78 0.32
CA TRP A 120 -0.64 -0.54 -0.32
C TRP A 120 0.79 -0.95 -0.69
N GLU A 121 1.63 -0.01 -1.11
CA GLU A 121 3.06 -0.26 -1.35
C GLU A 121 3.78 -0.67 -0.06
N SER A 122 3.55 0.05 1.03
CA SER A 122 4.09 -0.29 2.35
C SER A 122 3.58 -1.64 2.85
N CYS A 123 2.27 -1.91 2.70
CA CYS A 123 1.67 -3.21 2.99
C CYS A 123 2.40 -4.33 2.23
N ARG A 124 2.54 -4.21 0.90
CA ARG A 124 3.25 -5.20 0.07
C ARG A 124 4.71 -5.36 0.46
N ARG A 125 5.40 -4.26 0.80
CA ARG A 125 6.83 -4.26 1.15
C ARG A 125 7.12 -5.06 2.41
N TYR A 126 6.28 -4.93 3.44
CA TYR A 126 6.54 -5.52 4.76
C TYR A 126 5.76 -6.82 5.00
N ALA A 127 4.74 -7.13 4.21
CA ALA A 127 3.86 -8.28 4.49
C ALA A 127 4.58 -9.62 4.30
N SER A 128 4.25 -10.57 5.17
CA SER A 128 4.72 -11.95 5.09
C SER A 128 3.56 -12.92 4.87
N ARG A 129 3.70 -13.78 3.85
CA ARG A 129 2.73 -14.83 3.49
C ARG A 129 2.53 -15.90 4.57
N MET A 130 3.42 -15.92 5.57
CA MET A 130 3.37 -16.84 6.71
C MET A 130 2.32 -16.43 7.75
N HIS A 131 1.90 -15.15 7.76
CA HIS A 131 0.81 -14.69 8.62
C HIS A 131 -0.52 -14.75 7.86
N PRO A 132 -1.50 -15.57 8.30
CA PRO A 132 -2.75 -15.79 7.56
C PRO A 132 -3.47 -14.49 7.19
N ASP A 133 -3.60 -13.57 8.16
CA ASP A 133 -4.26 -12.28 7.95
C ASP A 133 -3.51 -11.43 6.91
N GLN A 134 -2.17 -11.39 6.98
CA GLN A 134 -1.33 -10.63 6.05
C GLN A 134 -1.33 -11.22 4.65
N ARG A 135 -1.52 -12.54 4.50
CA ARG A 135 -1.61 -13.19 3.18
C ARG A 135 -2.79 -12.62 2.39
N GLN A 136 -3.95 -12.49 3.03
CA GLN A 136 -5.12 -11.92 2.37
C GLN A 136 -4.86 -10.46 2.00
N TRP A 137 -4.35 -9.65 2.94
CA TRP A 137 -4.05 -8.24 2.67
C TRP A 137 -2.98 -8.05 1.59
N LEU A 138 -1.98 -8.94 1.52
CA LEU A 138 -0.97 -8.91 0.47
C LEU A 138 -1.59 -9.16 -0.91
N GLN A 139 -2.54 -10.08 -1.02
CA GLN A 139 -3.25 -10.33 -2.27
C GLN A 139 -4.06 -9.10 -2.70
N GLU A 140 -4.75 -8.44 -1.76
CA GLU A 140 -5.47 -7.19 -2.01
C GLU A 140 -4.52 -6.08 -2.49
N ALA A 141 -3.37 -5.93 -1.82
CA ALA A 141 -2.33 -4.99 -2.22
C ALA A 141 -1.82 -5.25 -3.64
N GLU A 142 -1.50 -6.50 -3.97
CA GLU A 142 -1.02 -6.90 -5.30
C GLU A 142 -2.07 -6.60 -6.38
N GLN A 143 -3.34 -6.87 -6.09
CA GLN A 143 -4.44 -6.61 -7.02
C GLN A 143 -4.64 -5.10 -7.25
N TYR A 144 -4.66 -4.29 -6.19
CA TYR A 144 -4.79 -2.84 -6.29
C TYR A 144 -3.64 -2.21 -7.09
N LEU A 145 -2.40 -2.63 -6.80
CA LEU A 145 -1.23 -2.09 -7.49
C LEU A 145 -1.21 -2.46 -8.97
N ALA A 146 -1.70 -3.64 -9.33
CA ALA A 146 -1.85 -4.06 -10.72
C ALA A 146 -2.91 -3.21 -11.47
N THR A 147 -4.05 -2.90 -10.84
CA THR A 147 -5.09 -2.08 -11.48
C THR A 147 -4.63 -0.65 -11.69
N VAL A 148 -3.96 -0.05 -10.70
CA VAL A 148 -3.36 1.29 -10.83
C VAL A 148 -2.32 1.32 -11.95
N HIS A 149 -1.45 0.31 -12.02
CA HIS A 149 -0.44 0.22 -13.07
C HIS A 149 -1.07 0.08 -14.47
N ALA A 150 -2.06 -0.80 -14.64
CA ALA A 150 -2.74 -0.99 -15.91
C ALA A 150 -3.45 0.28 -16.38
N LYS A 151 -4.12 1.01 -15.47
CA LYS A 151 -4.76 2.29 -15.77
C LYS A 151 -3.75 3.35 -16.22
N ALA A 152 -2.63 3.47 -15.51
CA ALA A 152 -1.57 4.39 -15.91
C ALA A 152 -1.04 4.08 -17.32
N GLN A 153 -0.91 2.80 -17.69
CA GLN A 153 -0.50 2.39 -19.04
C GLN A 153 -1.56 2.73 -20.10
N SER A 154 -2.84 2.51 -19.82
CA SER A 154 -3.91 2.87 -20.76
C SER A 154 -3.97 4.37 -20.99
N ASP A 155 -3.82 5.17 -19.93
CA ASP A 155 -3.86 6.64 -20.01
C ASP A 155 -2.67 7.18 -20.82
N VAL A 156 -1.49 6.57 -20.71
CA VAL A 156 -0.34 6.91 -21.56
C VAL A 156 -0.60 6.55 -23.03
N GLN A 157 -1.20 5.37 -23.29
CA GLN A 157 -1.49 4.92 -24.65
C GLN A 157 -2.53 5.80 -25.34
N SER A 158 -3.57 6.26 -24.63
CA SER A 158 -4.59 7.14 -25.21
C SER A 158 -3.99 8.48 -25.65
N VAL A 159 -3.12 9.09 -24.82
CA VAL A 159 -2.44 10.35 -25.16
C VAL A 159 -1.51 10.18 -26.37
N GLN A 160 -0.83 9.04 -26.51
CA GLN A 160 0.01 8.75 -27.67
C GLN A 160 -0.78 8.63 -28.96
N LEU A 161 -1.98 8.02 -28.91
CA LEU A 161 -2.85 7.87 -30.08
C LEU A 161 -3.45 9.22 -30.51
N GLU A 162 -3.89 10.05 -29.57
CA GLU A 162 -4.39 11.42 -29.84
C GLU A 162 -3.34 12.27 -30.56
N ASN A 163 -2.09 12.28 -30.07
CA ASN A 163 -0.99 13.02 -30.68
C ASN A 163 -0.60 12.51 -32.08
N GLN A 164 -0.86 11.22 -32.40
CA GLN A 164 -0.60 10.67 -33.72
C GLN A 164 -1.70 11.03 -34.73
N SER A 165 -2.96 11.15 -34.29
CA SER A 165 -4.08 11.57 -35.16
C SER A 165 -4.04 13.03 -35.59
N ASP A 166 -3.38 13.91 -34.83
CA ASP A 166 -3.18 15.33 -35.20
C ASP A 166 -2.09 15.53 -36.27
N TYR A 167 -1.23 14.52 -36.49
CA TYR A 167 -0.22 14.54 -37.55
C TYR A 167 -0.75 13.86 -38.83
N SER A 168 -1.69 14.51 -39.51
CA SER A 168 -1.98 14.19 -40.91
C SER A 168 -0.86 14.76 -41.80
N PRO A 169 -0.08 13.96 -42.53
CA PRO A 169 0.88 14.52 -43.48
C PRO A 169 0.11 15.27 -44.55
N ILE A 170 0.34 16.58 -44.65
CA ILE A 170 -0.11 17.39 -45.78
C ILE A 170 0.49 16.71 -47.02
N ARG A 171 -0.35 16.03 -47.82
CA ARG A 171 0.07 15.47 -49.10
C ARG A 171 0.50 16.65 -49.98
N SER A 172 1.80 16.84 -50.15
CA SER A 172 2.31 17.77 -51.14
C SER A 172 1.96 17.21 -52.51
N SER A 173 1.03 17.89 -53.18
CA SER A 173 0.75 17.71 -54.59
C SER A 173 2.07 17.94 -55.34
N SER A 174 2.54 16.92 -56.03
CA SER A 174 3.59 17.04 -57.02
C SER A 174 3.11 17.96 -58.14
N ASP A 175 3.60 19.19 -58.17
CA ASP A 175 3.61 20.01 -59.40
C ASP A 175 5.07 20.33 -59.76
N GLY A 176 5.34 20.21 -61.06
CA GLY A 176 6.67 19.96 -61.60
C GLY A 176 7.61 21.16 -61.59
N GLY A 177 8.91 20.83 -61.61
CA GLY A 177 9.95 21.53 -62.35
C GLY A 177 10.23 22.99 -61.99
N VAL A 178 11.39 23.23 -61.38
CA VAL A 178 12.47 24.11 -61.87
C VAL A 178 13.62 24.04 -60.85
N GLN A 179 14.81 23.62 -61.29
CA GLN A 179 16.05 23.72 -60.49
C GLN A 179 16.55 25.17 -60.49
N PRO A 180 16.95 25.74 -59.35
CA PRO A 180 17.80 26.93 -59.34
C PRO A 180 19.28 26.51 -59.28
N SER A 181 20.04 26.98 -60.27
CA SER A 181 21.51 26.90 -60.33
C SER A 181 22.15 27.72 -59.21
N ILE A 182 22.95 27.08 -58.35
CA ILE A 182 23.79 27.77 -57.36
C ILE A 182 25.25 27.70 -57.82
N GLN A 183 25.82 28.86 -58.15
CA GLN A 183 27.27 29.01 -58.40
C GLN A 183 28.04 28.94 -57.06
N PRO A 184 29.27 28.38 -57.04
CA PRO A 184 30.09 28.37 -55.84
C PRO A 184 30.96 29.64 -55.74
N PRO A 185 31.21 30.19 -54.53
CA PRO A 185 32.30 31.13 -54.33
C PRO A 185 33.54 30.43 -53.76
N VAL A 186 34.59 30.48 -54.58
CA VAL A 186 36.03 30.68 -54.34
C VAL A 186 36.60 30.52 -52.92
N SER A 187 37.65 29.71 -52.84
CA SER A 187 38.56 29.48 -51.71
C SER A 187 39.25 30.75 -51.15
N GLY A 188 39.45 30.77 -49.83
CA GLY A 188 40.36 31.67 -49.13
C GLY A 188 40.95 31.00 -47.88
N LEU A 189 42.25 30.70 -47.92
CA LEU A 189 43.09 30.16 -46.84
C LEU A 189 43.40 31.22 -45.75
N GLN A 190 43.49 30.79 -44.49
CA GLN A 190 44.50 31.13 -43.45
C GLN A 190 43.93 30.77 -42.05
N HIS A 191 44.45 29.76 -41.33
CA HIS A 191 45.67 29.66 -40.51
C HIS A 191 45.46 29.90 -39.00
N LEU A 192 45.69 28.82 -38.23
CA LEU A 192 46.42 28.72 -36.95
C LEU A 192 45.80 29.09 -35.58
N ALA A 193 46.33 28.33 -34.60
CA ALA A 193 46.35 28.41 -33.12
C ALA A 193 45.15 27.80 -32.38
N THR A 194 45.23 26.68 -31.65
CA THR A 194 46.03 26.25 -30.46
C THR A 194 45.80 27.09 -29.20
N ASP A 195 45.07 26.53 -28.23
CA ASP A 195 45.40 26.39 -26.79
C ASP A 195 44.22 25.65 -26.11
N GLY A 196 44.32 24.73 -25.14
CA GLY A 196 45.39 24.48 -24.16
C GLY A 196 44.97 24.96 -22.77
N GLY A 197 44.89 24.05 -21.78
CA GLY A 197 44.70 24.32 -20.34
C GLY A 197 43.37 23.81 -19.79
N GLU A 198 43.31 22.63 -19.16
CA GLU A 198 43.60 22.34 -17.73
C GLU A 198 42.62 22.99 -16.75
#